data_AF-A0A2G6HKW2-F1
#
_entry.id   AF-A0A2G6HKW2-F1
#
_cell.length_a   1.000
_cell.length_b   1.000
_cell.length_c   1.000
_cell.angle_alpha   90.00
_cell.angle_beta   90.00
_cell.angle_gamma   90.00
#
_symmetry.space_group_name_H-M   'P 1'
#
loop_
_entity.id
_entity.type
_entity.pdbx_description
1 polymer ?
#
loop_
_entity_poly.entity_id
_entity_poly.type
_entity_poly.pdbx_seq_one_letter_code
_entity_poly.pdbx_strand_id
1 'polypeptide(L)'
;MTQRKRRNDKLVDKWSFVHIACSGALAWLFGPLAAFVIVTLWEPFEVLVLSPLLAKVHVHFGYEAWRNSLSDIAFNTLGILLVMLATR
;
A
#
# COMPACT_ATOMS: atom_id res chain seq x y z
N MET A 1 5.24 0.97 -28.43
CA MET A 1 5.60 0.75 -27.01
C MET A 1 5.28 2.02 -26.23
N THR A 2 4.12 2.08 -25.59
CA THR A 2 3.76 3.20 -24.71
C THR A 2 4.73 3.19 -23.53
N GLN A 3 5.56 4.22 -23.38
CA GLN A 3 6.44 4.35 -22.22
C GLN A 3 5.57 4.31 -20.95
N ARG A 4 5.66 3.21 -20.19
CA ARG A 4 5.01 3.13 -18.87
C ARG A 4 5.67 4.18 -17.98
N LYS A 5 4.92 5.21 -17.61
CA LYS A 5 5.39 6.24 -16.69
C LYS A 5 5.74 5.57 -15.36
N ARG A 6 6.97 5.71 -14.90
CA ARG A 6 7.42 5.18 -13.61
C ARG A 6 6.60 5.89 -12.51
N ARG A 7 5.77 5.15 -11.79
CA ARG A 7 5.13 5.66 -10.57
C ARG A 7 6.23 5.70 -9.49
N ASN A 8 6.13 6.68 -8.60
CA ASN A 8 7.18 7.14 -7.69
C ASN A 8 8.12 6.02 -7.16
N ASP A 9 9.44 6.20 -7.26
CA ASP A 9 10.45 5.18 -6.89
C ASP A 9 11.22 5.56 -5.61
N LYS A 10 10.63 6.42 -4.79
CA LYS A 10 11.23 6.92 -3.56
C LYS A 10 10.79 6.05 -2.40
N LEU A 11 11.73 5.66 -1.54
CA LEU A 11 11.42 4.90 -0.32
C LEU A 11 10.47 5.66 0.60
N VAL A 12 10.58 6.99 0.67
CA VAL A 12 9.67 7.82 1.46
C VAL A 12 9.06 8.87 0.56
N ASP A 13 7.74 8.93 0.55
CA ASP A 13 6.98 9.89 -0.22
C ASP A 13 5.65 10.25 0.45
N LYS A 14 4.75 10.91 -0.28
CA LYS A 14 3.42 11.26 0.22
C LYS A 14 2.56 10.02 0.46
N TRP A 15 2.77 8.93 -0.29
CA TRP A 15 2.05 7.67 -0.09
C TRP A 15 2.48 6.95 1.17
N SER A 16 3.74 7.08 1.60
CA SER A 16 4.20 6.56 2.90
C SER A 16 3.32 7.07 4.08
N PHE A 17 2.90 8.34 4.05
CA PHE A 17 1.97 8.88 5.06
C PHE A 17 0.58 8.25 4.96
N VAL A 18 0.10 7.98 3.74
CA VAL A 18 -1.18 7.29 3.51
C VAL A 18 -1.12 5.86 4.06
N HIS A 19 0.00 5.15 3.85
CA HIS A 19 0.22 3.82 4.42
C HIS A 19 0.12 3.82 5.94
N ILE A 20 0.81 4.75 6.62
CA ILE A 20 0.71 4.91 8.07
C ILE A 20 -0.74 5.17 8.51
N ALA A 21 -1.41 6.14 7.87
CA ALA A 21 -2.75 6.55 8.26
C ALA A 21 -3.80 5.44 8.03
N CYS A 22 -3.79 4.82 6.86
CA CYS A 22 -4.73 3.75 6.50
C CYS A 22 -4.49 2.48 7.34
N SER A 23 -3.23 2.08 7.54
CA SER A 23 -2.94 0.88 8.34
C SER A 23 -3.30 1.10 9.81
N GLY A 24 -3.04 2.28 10.36
CA GLY A 24 -3.46 2.66 11.71
C GLY A 24 -4.99 2.66 11.85
N ALA A 25 -5.70 3.28 10.92
CA ALA A 25 -7.17 3.29 10.92
C ALA A 25 -7.76 1.87 10.84
N LEU A 26 -7.20 1.02 9.97
CA LEU A 26 -7.62 -0.39 9.88
C LEU A 26 -7.30 -1.17 11.16
N ALA A 27 -6.14 -0.92 11.79
CA ALA A 27 -5.78 -1.58 13.05
C ALA A 27 -6.70 -1.19 14.19
N TRP A 28 -7.15 0.07 14.22
CA TRP A 28 -8.12 0.55 15.19
C TRP A 28 -9.51 -0.09 14.99
N LEU A 29 -9.95 -0.24 13.74
CA LEU A 29 -11.28 -0.78 13.41
C LEU A 29 -11.39 -2.30 13.48
N PHE A 30 -10.35 -3.00 13.00
CA PHE A 30 -10.41 -4.46 12.77
C PHE A 30 -9.35 -5.25 13.57
N GLY A 31 -8.51 -4.55 14.32
CA GLY A 31 -7.38 -5.14 15.04
C GLY A 31 -6.11 -5.25 14.17
N PRO A 32 -4.94 -5.40 14.82
CA PRO A 32 -3.64 -5.29 14.16
C PRO A 32 -3.38 -6.38 13.13
N LEU A 33 -3.82 -7.62 13.40
CA LEU A 33 -3.59 -8.75 12.50
C LEU A 33 -4.40 -8.61 11.21
N ALA A 34 -5.69 -8.28 11.32
CA ALA A 34 -6.55 -8.07 10.15
C ALA A 34 -6.05 -6.89 9.30
N ALA A 35 -5.66 -5.79 9.94
CA ALA A 35 -5.09 -4.63 9.26
C ALA A 35 -3.83 -5.00 8.48
N PHE A 36 -2.88 -5.72 9.09
CA PHE A 36 -1.65 -6.14 8.44
C PHE A 36 -1.91 -7.01 7.20
N VAL A 37 -2.83 -7.98 7.30
CA VAL A 37 -3.20 -8.84 6.17
C VAL A 37 -3.80 -8.01 5.04
N ILE A 38 -4.76 -7.12 5.33
CA ILE A 38 -5.41 -6.28 4.32
C ILE A 38 -4.40 -5.42 3.57
N VAL A 39 -3.56 -4.67 4.30
CA VAL A 39 -2.63 -3.72 3.67
C VAL A 39 -1.46 -4.41 2.97
N THR A 40 -1.04 -5.60 3.41
CA THR A 40 -0.01 -6.39 2.74
C THR A 40 -0.52 -7.01 1.44
N LEU A 41 -1.78 -7.47 1.42
CA LEU A 41 -2.38 -8.07 0.23
C LEU A 41 -2.88 -7.04 -0.78
N TRP A 42 -3.02 -5.78 -0.38
CA TRP A 42 -3.52 -4.70 -1.25
C TRP A 42 -2.71 -4.55 -2.54
N GLU A 43 -1.38 -4.49 -2.43
CA GLU A 43 -0.51 -4.26 -3.58
C GLU A 43 -0.48 -5.45 -4.56
N PRO A 44 -0.34 -6.73 -4.12
CA PRO A 44 -0.55 -7.88 -5.00
C PRO A 44 -1.91 -7.88 -5.68
N PHE A 45 -2.98 -7.50 -4.96
CA PHE A 45 -4.32 -7.40 -5.53
C PHE A 45 -4.41 -6.28 -6.60
N GLU A 46 -3.82 -5.11 -6.35
CA GLU A 46 -3.76 -4.01 -7.30
C GLU A 46 -3.05 -4.43 -8.61
N VAL A 47 -1.92 -5.12 -8.49
CA VAL A 47 -1.10 -5.52 -9.65
C VAL A 47 -1.71 -6.72 -10.39
N LEU A 48 -2.13 -7.76 -9.69
CA LEU A 48 -2.56 -9.03 -10.30
C LEU A 48 -4.02 -9.02 -10.73
N VAL A 49 -4.87 -8.23 -10.08
CA VAL A 49 -6.32 -8.26 -10.31
C VAL A 49 -6.82 -6.92 -10.86
N LEU A 50 -6.58 -5.80 -10.18
CA LEU A 50 -7.14 -4.51 -10.62
C LEU A 50 -6.50 -4.01 -11.90
N SER A 51 -5.17 -4.08 -12.02
CA SER A 51 -4.44 -3.60 -13.19
C SER A 51 -4.91 -4.23 -14.52
N PRO A 52 -5.03 -5.56 -14.66
CA PRO A 52 -5.54 -6.15 -15.90
C PRO A 52 -7.03 -5.86 -16.14
N LEU A 53 -7.85 -5.73 -15.09
CA LEU A 53 -9.26 -5.38 -15.24
C LEU A 53 -9.44 -3.94 -15.74
N LEU A 54 -8.72 -2.99 -15.14
CA LEU A 54 -8.81 -1.57 -15.46
C LEU A 54 -8.13 -1.22 -16.79
N ALA A 55 -7.15 -2.00 -17.22
CA ALA A 55 -6.59 -1.88 -18.57
C ALA A 55 -7.64 -2.08 -19.67
N LYS A 56 -8.72 -2.85 -19.42
CA LYS A 56 -9.83 -3.04 -20.39
C LYS A 56 -10.62 -1.75 -20.65
N VAL A 57 -10.60 -0.81 -19.71
CA VAL A 57 -11.25 0.51 -19.81
C VAL A 57 -10.23 1.63 -20.04
N HIS A 58 -9.03 1.28 -20.55
CA HIS A 58 -7.94 2.21 -20.87
C HIS A 58 -7.34 2.95 -19.65
N VAL A 59 -7.52 2.40 -18.44
CA VAL A 59 -6.85 2.90 -17.23
C VAL A 59 -5.60 2.07 -17.00
N HIS A 60 -4.44 2.73 -17.02
CA HIS A 60 -3.14 2.09 -16.85
C HIS A 60 -2.49 2.53 -15.54
N PHE A 61 -2.18 1.58 -14.66
CA PHE A 61 -1.32 1.83 -13.51
C PHE A 61 0.14 1.91 -13.94
N GLY A 62 0.88 2.83 -13.34
CA GLY A 62 2.33 2.89 -13.48
C GLY A 62 2.99 1.71 -12.79
N TYR A 63 4.24 1.43 -13.16
CA TYR A 63 5.03 0.37 -12.53
C TYR A 63 5.70 0.92 -11.27
N GLU A 64 5.58 0.20 -10.15
CA GLU A 64 6.35 0.45 -8.93
C GLU A 64 7.48 -0.57 -8.80
N ALA A 65 8.61 -0.17 -8.22
CA ALA A 65 9.70 -1.11 -7.96
C ALA A 65 9.41 -1.91 -6.69
N TRP A 66 9.94 -3.14 -6.62
CA TRP A 66 9.86 -4.01 -5.44
C TRP A 66 10.36 -3.35 -4.15
N ARG A 67 11.26 -2.36 -4.26
CA ARG A 67 11.76 -1.58 -3.13
C ARG A 67 10.68 -0.67 -2.53
N ASN A 68 9.75 -0.18 -3.35
CA ASN A 68 8.61 0.61 -2.89
C ASN A 68 7.66 -0.27 -2.08
N SER A 69 7.32 -1.47 -2.57
CA SER A 69 6.51 -2.46 -1.86
C SER A 69 7.04 -2.78 -0.46
N LEU A 70 8.36 -2.97 -0.34
CA LEU A 70 8.99 -3.22 0.96
C LEU A 70 8.89 -2.01 1.88
N SER A 71 9.01 -0.80 1.32
CA SER A 71 8.82 0.43 2.08
C SER A 71 7.39 0.55 2.59
N ASP A 72 6.41 0.24 1.75
CA ASP A 72 5.00 0.30 2.10
C ASP A 72 4.67 -0.68 3.23
N ILE A 73 5.24 -1.89 3.22
CA ILE A 73 5.12 -2.83 4.34
C ILE A 73 5.68 -2.24 5.64
N ALA A 74 6.85 -1.57 5.58
CA ALA A 74 7.44 -0.93 6.75
C ALA A 74 6.55 0.21 7.30
N PHE A 75 6.02 1.07 6.42
CA PHE A 75 5.13 2.16 6.81
C PHE A 75 3.76 1.69 7.30
N ASN A 76 3.21 0.64 6.69
CA ASN A 76 2.01 -0.03 7.16
C ASN A 76 2.23 -0.56 8.59
N THR A 77 3.35 -1.25 8.82
CA THR A 77 3.70 -1.78 10.15
C THR A 77 3.84 -0.65 11.17
N LEU A 78 4.49 0.46 10.80
CA LEU A 78 4.63 1.63 11.67
C LEU A 78 3.27 2.20 12.09
N GLY A 79 2.33 2.39 11.16
CA GLY A 79 0.99 2.89 11.46
C GLY A 79 0.19 1.99 12.41
N ILE A 80 0.28 0.66 12.21
CA ILE A 80 -0.34 -0.32 13.10
C ILE A 80 0.27 -0.23 14.50
N LEU A 81 1.60 -0.19 14.60
CA LEU A 81 2.30 -0.11 15.88
C LEU A 81 1.95 1.17 16.66
N LEU A 82 1.91 2.32 15.99
CA LEU A 82 1.55 3.59 16.63
C LEU A 82 0.17 3.53 17.28
N VAL A 83 -0.82 2.97 16.59
CA VAL A 83 -2.17 2.80 17.15
C VAL A 83 -2.16 1.80 18.29
N MET A 84 -1.51 0.65 18.14
CA MET A 84 -1.44 -0.37 19.19
C MET A 84 -0.74 0.11 20.46
N LEU A 85 0.21 1.04 20.36
CA LEU A 85 0.83 1.66 21.53
C LEU A 85 -0.06 2.73 22.16
N ALA A 86 -0.85 3.46 21.36
CA ALA A 86 -1.74 4.50 21.85
C ALA A 86 -3.04 3.95 22.50
N THR A 87 -3.45 2.74 22.15
CA THR A 87 -4.68 2.11 22.65
C THR A 87 -4.42 1.03 23.72
N ARG A 88 -3.18 0.91 24.22
CA ARG A 88 -2.82 0.11 25.39
C ARG A 88 -3.00 0.92 26.67
#